data_AF-A0A7W9S0I8-F1
#
_entry.id   AF-A0A7W9S0I8-F1
#
_cell.length_a   1.000
_cell.length_b   1.000
_cell.length_c   1.000
_cell.angle_alpha   90.00
_cell.angle_beta   90.00
_cell.angle_gamma   90.00
#
_symmetry.space_group_name_H-M   'P 1'
#
loop_
_entity.id
_entity.type
_entity.pdbx_description
1 polymer ?
#
loop_
_entity_poly.entity_id
_entity_poly.type
_entity_poly.pdbx_seq_one_letter_code
_entity_poly.pdbx_strand_id
1 'polypeptide(L)'
;MISFLLSPLGRVLGALVGAAFITGIPWLHGYQRGAASERQAILTRSVEVLRQRSATDEKVRNMDDAGLCAALGGSILPDGSCQ
;
A
#
# COMPACT_ATOMS: atom_id res chain seq x y z
N MET A 1 31.65 17.87 -39.04
CA MET A 1 30.57 17.36 -38.16
C MET A 1 30.41 18.17 -36.86
N ILE A 2 31.49 18.70 -36.27
CA ILE A 2 31.44 19.47 -35.01
C ILE A 2 30.71 20.83 -35.17
N SER A 3 30.70 21.40 -36.39
CA SER A 3 30.05 22.68 -36.68
C SER A 3 28.52 22.66 -36.50
N PHE A 4 27.88 21.49 -36.63
CA PHE A 4 26.43 21.36 -36.43
C PHE A 4 26.05 21.44 -34.94
N LEU A 5 26.92 20.95 -34.04
CA LEU A 5 26.73 21.00 -32.58
C LEU A 5 26.89 22.42 -32.02
N LEU A 6 27.78 23.24 -32.60
CA LEU A 6 27.97 24.64 -32.18
C LEU A 6 26.94 25.61 -32.76
N SER A 7 26.13 25.17 -33.72
CA SER A 7 25.04 25.97 -34.26
C SER A 7 24.00 26.25 -33.16
N PRO A 8 23.27 27.39 -33.22
CA PRO A 8 22.21 27.69 -32.26
C PRO A 8 21.15 26.58 -32.22
N LEU A 9 20.84 25.96 -33.36
CA LEU A 9 19.91 24.84 -33.45
C LEU A 9 20.45 23.58 -32.74
N GLY A 10 21.73 23.26 -32.94
CA GLY A 10 22.38 22.13 -32.29
C GLY A 10 22.45 22.27 -30.76
N ARG A 11 22.65 23.50 -30.26
CA ARG A 11 22.62 23.80 -28.83
C ARG A 11 21.25 23.63 -28.21
N VAL A 12 20.19 24.10 -28.88
CA VAL A 12 18.80 23.94 -28.39
C VAL A 12 18.42 22.46 -28.35
N LEU A 13 18.69 21.72 -29.42
CA LEU A 13 18.41 20.28 -29.46
C LEU A 13 19.22 19.52 -28.40
N GLY A 14 20.50 19.85 -28.23
CA GLY A 14 21.33 19.25 -27.19
C GLY A 14 20.80 19.53 -25.77
N ALA A 15 20.32 20.76 -25.52
CA ALA A 15 19.72 21.12 -24.24
C ALA A 15 18.41 20.38 -23.97
N LEU A 16 17.54 20.23 -24.97
CA LEU A 16 16.28 19.49 -24.85
C LEU A 16 16.53 18.00 -24.57
N VAL A 17 17.46 17.40 -25.30
CA VAL A 17 17.87 16.00 -25.07
C VAL A 17 18.47 15.85 -23.67
N GLY A 18 19.36 16.76 -23.26
CA GLY A 18 19.93 16.76 -21.91
C GLY A 18 18.86 16.87 -20.82
N ALA A 19 17.91 17.80 -20.96
CA ALA A 19 16.81 17.97 -20.02
C ALA A 19 15.89 16.74 -19.95
N ALA A 20 15.62 16.10 -21.08
CA ALA A 20 14.85 14.86 -21.14
C ALA A 20 15.57 13.71 -20.41
N PHE A 21 16.91 13.62 -20.51
CA PHE A 21 17.67 12.62 -19.76
C PHE A 21 17.70 12.92 -18.27
N ILE A 22 17.91 14.18 -17.88
CA ILE A 22 17.97 14.62 -16.48
C ILE A 22 16.62 14.36 -15.77
N THR A 23 15.50 14.55 -16.45
CA THR A 23 14.16 14.40 -15.85
C THR A 23 13.56 13.01 -16.06
N GLY A 24 13.75 12.42 -17.25
CA GLY A 24 13.12 11.17 -17.63
C GLY A 24 13.66 9.95 -16.89
N ILE A 25 14.98 9.84 -16.72
CA ILE A 25 15.59 8.68 -16.03
C ILE A 25 15.15 8.63 -14.55
N PRO A 26 15.27 9.72 -13.77
CA PRO A 26 14.82 9.69 -12.38
C PRO A 26 13.31 9.44 -12.25
N TRP A 27 12.50 10.01 -13.15
CA TRP A 27 11.05 9.79 -13.14
C TRP A 27 10.68 8.32 -13.38
N LEU A 28 11.27 7.67 -14.40
CA LEU A 28 11.04 6.26 -14.69
C LEU A 28 11.41 5.37 -13.50
N HIS A 29 12.57 5.63 -12.91
CA HIS A 29 13.06 4.87 -11.77
C HIS A 29 12.21 5.09 -10.51
N GLY A 30 11.81 6.34 -10.25
CA GLY A 30 10.87 6.68 -9.18
C GLY A 30 9.52 6.00 -9.36
N TYR A 31 8.98 6.02 -10.58
CA TYR A 31 7.70 5.40 -10.91
C TYR A 31 7.72 3.88 -10.68
N GLN A 32 8.75 3.18 -11.15
CA GLN A 32 8.88 1.74 -10.95
C GLN A 32 8.98 1.36 -9.46
N ARG A 33 9.76 2.12 -8.68
CA ARG A 33 9.88 1.91 -7.23
C ARG A 33 8.57 2.21 -6.50
N GLY A 34 7.89 3.29 -6.89
CA GLY A 34 6.57 3.64 -6.36
C GLY A 34 5.57 2.50 -6.58
N ALA A 35 5.42 2.05 -7.82
CA ALA A 35 4.52 0.95 -8.17
C ALA A 35 4.84 -0.35 -7.42
N ALA A 36 6.13 -0.69 -7.26
CA ALA A 36 6.54 -1.85 -6.48
C ALA A 36 6.20 -1.70 -4.98
N SER A 37 6.47 -0.51 -4.41
CA SER A 37 6.18 -0.22 -3.00
C SER A 37 4.68 -0.24 -2.70
N GLU A 38 3.83 0.29 -3.59
CA GLU A 38 2.38 0.26 -3.43
C GLU A 38 1.83 -1.16 -3.46
N ARG A 39 2.29 -1.99 -4.41
CA ARG A 39 1.90 -3.41 -4.49
C ARG A 39 2.29 -4.16 -3.22
N GLN A 40 3.49 -3.91 -2.69
CA GLN A 40 3.94 -4.53 -1.45
C GLN A 40 3.14 -4.03 -0.24
N ALA A 41 2.81 -2.74 -0.18
CA ALA A 41 2.00 -2.15 0.89
C ALA A 41 0.59 -2.74 0.91
N ILE A 42 -0.05 -2.89 -0.26
CA ILE A 42 -1.37 -3.53 -0.39
C ILE A 42 -1.30 -4.98 0.10
N LEU A 43 -0.33 -5.76 -0.37
CA LEU A 43 -0.17 -7.15 0.05
C LEU A 43 0.04 -7.26 1.57
N THR A 44 0.92 -6.43 2.13
CA THR A 44 1.23 -6.40 3.55
C THR A 44 -0.01 -6.06 4.38
N ARG A 45 -0.79 -5.06 3.94
CA ARG A 45 -2.05 -4.69 4.59
C ARG A 45 -3.06 -5.84 4.53
N SER A 46 -3.20 -6.54 3.41
CA SER A 46 -4.10 -7.69 3.31
C SER A 46 -3.70 -8.81 4.26
N VAL A 47 -2.41 -9.13 4.36
CA VAL A 47 -1.89 -10.14 5.30
C VAL A 47 -2.14 -9.73 6.74
N GLU A 48 -1.93 -8.46 7.09
CA GLU A 48 -2.16 -7.94 8.43
C GLU A 48 -3.65 -8.05 8.84
N VAL A 49 -4.56 -7.66 7.95
CA VAL A 49 -6.00 -7.82 8.19
C VAL A 49 -6.39 -9.28 8.39
N LEU A 50 -5.82 -10.20 7.60
CA LEU A 50 -6.07 -11.63 7.77
C LEU A 50 -5.56 -12.15 9.11
N ARG A 51 -4.36 -11.74 9.54
CA ARG A 51 -3.82 -12.09 10.87
C ARG A 51 -4.71 -11.58 11.99
N GLN A 52 -5.16 -10.34 11.91
CA GLN A 52 -6.07 -9.75 12.91
C GLN A 52 -7.40 -10.51 12.98
N ARG A 53 -7.95 -10.92 11.84
CA ARG A 53 -9.16 -11.75 11.79
C ARG A 53 -8.91 -13.12 12.42
N SER A 54 -7.84 -13.81 12.05
CA SER A 54 -7.52 -15.11 12.64
C SER A 54 -7.34 -15.04 14.15
N ALA A 55 -6.66 -14.01 14.66
CA ALA A 55 -6.50 -13.80 16.11
C ALA A 55 -7.84 -13.50 16.80
N THR A 56 -8.71 -12.72 16.15
CA THR A 56 -10.06 -12.43 16.65
C THR A 56 -10.93 -13.69 16.66
N ASP A 57 -10.90 -14.49 15.59
CA ASP A 57 -11.64 -15.74 15.48
C ASP A 57 -11.17 -16.75 16.54
N GLU A 58 -9.87 -16.83 16.79
CA GLU A 58 -9.33 -17.67 17.86
C GLU A 58 -9.78 -17.19 19.24
N LYS A 59 -9.79 -15.87 19.49
CA LYS A 59 -10.30 -15.31 20.73
C LYS A 59 -11.78 -15.62 20.93
N VAL A 60 -12.60 -15.39 19.91
CA VAL A 60 -14.06 -15.63 19.93
C VAL A 60 -14.38 -17.12 20.12
N ARG A 61 -13.67 -18.01 19.41
CA ARG A 61 -13.86 -19.47 19.53
C ARG A 61 -13.59 -20.00 20.93
N ASN A 62 -12.71 -19.33 21.68
CA ASN A 62 -12.36 -19.70 23.04
C ASN A 62 -13.19 -18.95 24.11
N MET A 63 -14.15 -18.10 23.73
CA MET A 63 -15.10 -17.50 24.66
C MET A 63 -16.25 -18.46 24.97
N ASP A 64 -16.74 -18.39 26.20
CA ASP A 64 -18.02 -18.97 26.59
C ASP A 64 -19.18 -18.09 26.11
N ASP A 65 -20.40 -18.65 26.09
CA ASP A 65 -21.59 -17.95 25.57
C ASP A 65 -21.84 -16.62 26.32
N ALA A 66 -21.56 -16.59 27.62
CA ALA A 66 -21.67 -15.38 28.44
C ALA A 66 -20.63 -14.32 28.08
N GLY A 67 -19.35 -14.71 27.93
CA GLY A 67 -18.28 -13.82 27.50
C GLY A 67 -18.48 -13.29 26.08
N LEU A 68 -18.98 -14.14 25.18
CA LEU A 68 -19.31 -13.75 23.81
C LEU A 68 -20.48 -12.76 23.78
N CYS A 69 -21.54 -13.02 24.54
CA CYS A 69 -22.71 -12.13 24.66
C CYS A 69 -22.30 -10.73 25.12
N ALA A 70 -21.47 -10.65 26.18
CA ALA A 70 -20.95 -9.39 26.69
C ALA A 70 -20.02 -8.69 25.68
N ALA A 71 -19.17 -9.43 24.96
CA ALA A 71 -18.27 -8.87 23.96
C ALA A 71 -19.02 -8.26 22.75
N LEU A 72 -20.22 -8.76 22.46
CA LEU A 72 -21.12 -8.22 21.44
C LEU A 72 -21.97 -7.04 21.95
N GLY A 73 -21.86 -6.67 23.24
CA GLY A 73 -22.60 -5.59 23.87
C GLY A 73 -23.96 -5.99 24.45
N GLY A 74 -24.24 -7.30 24.49
CA GLY A 74 -25.46 -7.85 25.08
C GLY A 74 -25.32 -8.13 26.57
N SER A 75 -26.41 -8.64 27.14
CA SER A 75 -26.50 -9.07 28.53
C SER A 75 -27.11 -10.47 28.65
N ILE A 76 -26.65 -11.24 29.63
CA ILE A 76 -27.20 -12.58 29.91
C ILE A 76 -28.45 -12.46 30.78
N LEU A 77 -29.55 -13.03 30.30
CA LEU A 77 -30.80 -13.14 31.04
C LEU A 77 -30.75 -14.28 32.07
N PRO A 78 -31.67 -14.28 33.06
CA PRO A 78 -31.74 -15.33 34.09
C PRO A 78 -32.00 -16.74 33.54
N ASP A 79 -32.55 -16.84 32.33
CA ASP A 79 -32.78 -18.11 31.62
C ASP A 79 -31.56 -18.59 30.83
N GLY A 80 -30.44 -17.85 30.89
CA GLY A 80 -29.20 -18.14 30.19
C GLY A 80 -29.16 -17.64 28.74
N SER A 81 -30.20 -16.95 28.26
CA SER A 81 -30.23 -16.37 26.91
C SER A 81 -29.45 -15.05 26.82
N CYS A 82 -28.95 -14.72 25.62
CA CYS A 82 -28.29 -13.44 25.34
C CYS A 82 -29.27 -12.46 24.68
N GLN A 83 -29.31 -11.22 25.17
CA GLN A 83 -30.12 -10.10 24.61
C GLN A 83 -29.27 -8.87 24.33
#